data_AF-A0A916VNR7-F1
#
_entry.id   AF-A0A916VNR7-F1
#
_cell.length_a   1.000
_cell.length_b   1.000
_cell.length_c   1.000
_cell.angle_alpha   90.00
_cell.angle_beta   90.00
_cell.angle_gamma   90.00
#
_symmetry.space_group_name_H-M   'P 1'
#
loop_
_entity.id
_entity.type
_entity.pdbx_description
1 polymer ?
#
loop_
_entity_poly.entity_id
_entity_poly.type
_entity_poly.pdbx_seq_one_letter_code
_entity_poly.pdbx_strand_id
1 'polypeptide(L)'
;MKNMTKSALVFALSCLMVVVSFFASAESSLADSARCYWMETYTGQYTWVDAPQGDIDKEECYTLDSCDGGLGASGGGCYKWATSPDAKRIPWEQCFWMETYTGQYTWVDAPQGDIDKEECYILDSCDGGLGASGGGCYKWAITADGPRIPWS
;
A
#
# COMPACT_ATOMS: atom_id res chain seq x y z
N MET A 1 55.43 -13.17 -46.86
CA MET A 1 54.25 -12.43 -47.35
C MET A 1 53.44 -11.95 -46.15
N LYS A 2 53.21 -10.63 -46.07
CA LYS A 2 52.13 -9.89 -45.35
C LYS A 2 52.03 -10.10 -43.82
N ASN A 3 52.56 -9.16 -43.03
CA ASN A 3 51.86 -8.03 -42.34
C ASN A 3 51.36 -8.45 -40.94
N MET A 4 51.97 -7.99 -39.83
CA MET A 4 51.62 -6.75 -39.07
C MET A 4 50.11 -6.66 -38.78
N THR A 5 49.59 -6.47 -37.56
CA THR A 5 49.98 -5.50 -36.52
C THR A 5 49.08 -5.66 -35.27
N LYS A 6 49.65 -5.42 -34.08
CA LYS A 6 49.11 -4.76 -32.86
C LYS A 6 47.78 -5.22 -32.25
N SER A 7 47.79 -5.46 -30.93
CA SER A 7 47.32 -4.45 -29.97
C SER A 7 47.55 -4.89 -28.52
N ALA A 8 48.13 -3.96 -27.76
CA ALA A 8 48.24 -3.97 -26.32
C ALA A 8 46.88 -3.70 -25.68
N LEU A 9 46.61 -4.27 -24.49
CA LEU A 9 46.23 -3.47 -23.32
C LEU A 9 46.21 -4.36 -22.07
N VAL A 10 47.05 -3.97 -21.12
CA VAL A 10 46.98 -4.36 -19.71
C VAL A 10 45.80 -3.61 -19.09
N PHE A 11 44.92 -4.26 -18.33
CA PHE A 11 44.27 -3.62 -17.18
C PHE A 11 43.97 -4.65 -16.09
N ALA A 12 44.75 -4.54 -15.01
CA ALA A 12 44.39 -5.01 -13.70
C ALA A 12 43.18 -4.23 -13.19
N LEU A 13 42.21 -4.90 -12.57
CA LEU A 13 41.31 -4.31 -11.57
C LEU A 13 40.63 -5.42 -10.75
N SER A 14 41.38 -5.97 -9.81
CA SER A 14 40.83 -6.64 -8.62
C SER A 14 40.79 -5.59 -7.50
N CYS A 15 39.84 -5.72 -6.57
CA CYS A 15 39.41 -4.76 -5.55
C CYS A 15 38.45 -3.67 -6.05
N LEU A 16 37.15 -3.92 -5.93
CA LEU A 16 36.21 -3.10 -5.14
C LEU A 16 34.79 -3.70 -5.25
N MET A 17 34.36 -4.46 -4.25
CA MET A 17 32.92 -4.63 -3.99
C MET A 17 32.72 -4.33 -2.51
N VAL A 18 32.39 -3.06 -2.30
CA VAL A 18 32.13 -2.40 -1.05
C VAL A 18 30.79 -2.88 -0.50
N VAL A 19 30.80 -3.16 0.81
CA VAL A 19 29.75 -3.00 1.82
C VAL A 19 28.55 -2.19 1.28
N VAL A 20 27.31 -2.64 1.39
CA VAL A 20 26.36 -2.19 2.42
C VAL A 20 25.01 -2.78 2.01
N SER A 21 24.35 -3.55 2.89
CA SER A 21 22.90 -3.77 2.84
C SER A 21 22.42 -4.30 4.20
N PHE A 22 22.33 -3.42 5.20
CA PHE A 22 21.70 -3.68 6.50
C PHE A 22 20.77 -2.52 6.89
N PHE A 23 19.80 -2.17 6.04
CA PHE A 23 18.75 -1.21 6.38
C PHE A 23 17.37 -1.69 5.92
N ALA A 24 16.91 -2.83 6.46
CA ALA A 24 15.58 -3.36 6.15
C ALA A 24 14.81 -3.86 7.38
N SER A 25 15.06 -3.29 8.58
CA SER A 25 14.44 -3.82 9.82
C SER A 25 13.76 -2.78 10.71
N ALA A 26 13.65 -1.51 10.29
CA ALA A 26 13.01 -0.46 11.09
C ALA A 26 11.50 -0.29 10.81
N GLU A 27 10.99 -0.79 9.69
CA GLU A 27 9.61 -0.53 9.27
C GLU A 27 8.58 -1.49 9.89
N SER A 28 9.01 -2.69 10.28
CA SER A 28 8.10 -3.70 10.83
C SER A 28 7.70 -3.46 12.29
N SER A 29 8.50 -2.72 13.08
CA SER A 29 8.21 -2.51 14.52
C SER A 29 7.27 -1.33 14.80
N LEU A 30 7.07 -0.42 13.84
CA LEU A 30 6.20 0.74 14.02
C LEU A 30 4.72 0.36 13.91
N ALA A 31 4.38 -0.54 12.98
CA ALA A 31 3.02 -1.05 12.80
C ALA A 31 2.49 -1.77 14.05
N ASP A 32 3.36 -2.43 14.81
CA ASP A 32 3.03 -3.18 16.04
C ASP A 32 2.52 -2.30 17.19
N SER A 33 2.75 -0.98 17.10
CA SER A 33 2.29 0.00 18.11
C SER A 33 1.12 0.86 17.64
N ALA A 34 0.67 0.66 16.41
CA ALA A 34 -0.37 1.46 15.81
C ALA A 34 -1.75 1.10 16.36
N ARG A 35 -2.62 2.11 16.42
CA ARG A 35 -4.01 2.00 16.89
C ARG A 35 -4.92 2.93 16.11
N CYS A 36 -6.22 2.80 16.35
CA CYS A 36 -7.21 3.67 15.75
C CYS A 36 -7.37 4.98 16.53
N TYR A 37 -7.32 6.09 15.79
CA TYR A 37 -7.63 7.41 16.30
C TYR A 37 -8.83 7.98 15.59
N TRP A 38 -9.66 8.71 16.33
CA TRP A 38 -10.84 9.40 15.84
C TRP A 38 -10.66 10.92 15.96
N MET A 39 -11.14 11.66 14.96
CA MET A 39 -11.18 13.11 15.01
C MET A 39 -12.39 13.57 15.82
N GLU A 40 -12.16 14.03 17.05
CA GLU A 40 -13.27 14.47 17.89
C GLU A 40 -13.96 15.72 17.34
N THR A 41 -15.27 15.81 17.51
CA THR A 41 -16.06 16.96 17.04
C THR A 41 -16.82 17.67 18.16
N TYR A 42 -16.83 17.13 19.38
CA TYR A 42 -17.64 17.65 20.48
C TYR A 42 -17.04 18.88 21.16
N THR A 43 -15.72 19.07 21.11
CA THR A 43 -15.07 20.29 21.63
C THR A 43 -14.99 21.40 20.57
N GLY A 44 -15.18 21.04 19.30
CA GLY A 44 -14.94 21.93 18.15
C GLY A 44 -13.46 22.18 17.84
N GLN A 45 -12.52 21.50 18.51
CA GLN A 45 -11.09 21.63 18.25
C GLN A 45 -10.60 20.70 17.13
N TYR A 46 -11.36 19.66 16.79
CA TYR A 46 -11.01 18.69 15.74
C TYR A 46 -9.66 18.05 15.99
N THR A 47 -9.47 17.59 17.22
CA THR A 47 -8.24 16.91 17.65
C THR A 47 -8.33 15.41 17.45
N TRP A 48 -7.21 14.76 17.15
CA TRP A 48 -7.15 13.31 17.13
C TRP A 48 -7.09 12.79 18.56
N VAL A 49 -7.99 11.88 18.89
CA VAL A 49 -8.06 11.21 20.20
C VAL A 49 -8.19 9.71 19.98
N ASP A 50 -7.99 8.91 21.03
CA ASP A 50 -8.24 7.46 20.95
C ASP A 50 -9.68 7.20 20.48
N ALA A 51 -9.87 6.22 19.61
CA ALA A 51 -11.19 5.89 19.09
C ALA A 51 -12.15 5.51 20.23
N PRO A 52 -13.39 6.06 20.27
CA PRO A 52 -14.32 5.82 21.36
C PRO A 52 -14.80 4.36 21.46
N GLN A 53 -14.59 3.56 20.41
CA GLN A 53 -14.83 2.12 20.36
C GLN A 53 -13.83 1.32 21.20
N GLY A 54 -12.69 1.91 21.57
CA GLY A 54 -11.62 1.25 22.30
C GLY A 54 -10.57 0.63 21.37
N ASP A 55 -9.99 -0.50 21.80
CA ASP A 55 -8.98 -1.23 21.05
C ASP A 55 -9.61 -2.01 19.89
N ILE A 56 -9.82 -1.33 18.77
CA ILE A 56 -10.23 -1.91 17.49
C ILE A 56 -9.02 -2.13 16.58
N ASP A 57 -9.09 -3.12 15.70
CA ASP A 57 -8.01 -3.42 14.77
C ASP A 57 -7.97 -2.46 13.57
N LYS A 58 -6.97 -2.64 12.69
CA LYS A 58 -6.77 -1.77 11.52
C LYS A 58 -7.96 -1.85 10.56
N GLU A 59 -8.59 -3.01 10.41
CA GLU A 59 -9.66 -3.25 9.46
C GLU A 59 -10.99 -2.64 9.94
N GLU A 60 -11.27 -2.76 11.23
CA GLU A 60 -12.41 -2.08 11.85
C GLU A 60 -12.22 -0.55 11.83
N CYS A 61 -10.99 -0.07 12.09
CA CYS A 61 -10.67 1.36 11.97
C CYS A 61 -10.87 1.89 10.54
N TYR A 62 -10.42 1.12 9.55
CA TYR A 62 -10.62 1.41 8.12
C TYR A 62 -12.12 1.46 7.78
N THR A 63 -12.90 0.53 8.30
CA THR A 63 -14.34 0.47 8.09
C THR A 63 -15.06 1.73 8.60
N LEU A 64 -14.58 2.29 9.71
CA LEU A 64 -15.17 3.48 10.34
C LEU A 64 -14.77 4.80 9.67
N ASP A 65 -13.62 4.88 9.01
CA ASP A 65 -13.12 6.14 8.42
C ASP A 65 -14.02 6.60 7.25
N SER A 66 -14.63 7.78 7.40
CA SER A 66 -15.43 8.43 6.35
C SER A 66 -14.68 9.52 5.58
N CYS A 67 -13.42 9.80 5.91
CA CYS A 67 -12.78 11.05 5.48
C CYS A 67 -11.61 10.88 4.53
N ASP A 68 -10.93 9.74 4.55
CA ASP A 68 -9.71 9.58 3.77
C ASP A 68 -9.55 8.12 3.31
N GLY A 69 -10.53 7.66 2.52
CA GLY A 69 -10.50 6.38 1.80
C GLY A 69 -10.94 5.14 2.58
N GLY A 70 -11.56 5.31 3.75
CA GLY A 70 -12.21 4.20 4.48
C GLY A 70 -13.65 3.91 4.01
N LEU A 71 -14.25 2.84 4.55
CA LEU A 71 -15.58 2.36 4.12
C LEU A 71 -16.75 3.25 4.61
N GLY A 72 -16.48 4.23 5.47
CA GLY A 72 -17.46 5.23 5.88
C GLY A 72 -18.59 4.75 6.80
N ALA A 73 -18.46 3.59 7.47
CA ALA A 73 -19.51 3.01 8.30
C ALA A 73 -19.89 3.85 9.53
N SER A 74 -19.05 4.81 9.95
CA SER A 74 -19.32 5.68 11.09
C SER A 74 -20.36 6.78 10.81
N GLY A 75 -20.79 6.96 9.55
CA GLY A 75 -21.76 7.99 9.17
C GLY A 75 -21.21 9.41 9.19
N GLY A 76 -19.90 9.59 8.95
CA GLY A 76 -19.24 10.89 8.81
C GLY A 76 -18.09 11.16 9.80
N GLY A 77 -17.72 10.20 10.64
CA GLY A 77 -16.56 10.32 11.52
C GLY A 77 -15.26 10.08 10.76
N CYS A 78 -14.23 10.90 11.01
CA CYS A 78 -12.90 10.68 10.45
C CYS A 78 -12.08 9.79 11.37
N TYR A 79 -11.52 8.72 10.83
CA TYR A 79 -10.67 7.79 11.57
C TYR A 79 -9.30 7.66 10.89
N LYS A 80 -8.27 7.32 11.65
CA LYS A 80 -6.94 7.02 11.10
C LYS A 80 -6.25 5.93 11.90
N TRP A 81 -5.49 5.09 11.20
CA TRP A 81 -4.55 4.18 11.83
C TRP A 81 -3.19 4.87 11.95
N ALA A 82 -2.66 4.99 13.17
CA ALA A 82 -1.38 5.66 13.39
C ALA A 82 -0.70 5.16 14.65
N THR A 83 0.58 5.50 14.85
CA THR A 83 1.33 5.15 16.08
C THR A 83 1.10 6.12 17.24
N SER A 84 0.53 7.30 16.97
CA SER A 84 0.15 8.29 17.97
C SER A 84 -0.93 9.24 17.40
N PRO A 85 -1.64 10.02 18.24
CA PRO A 85 -2.62 11.00 17.76
C PRO A 85 -2.01 12.06 16.83
N ASP A 86 -0.75 12.45 17.06
CA ASP A 86 -0.05 13.45 16.24
C ASP A 86 0.71 12.86 15.06
N ALA A 87 0.87 11.53 15.01
CA ALA A 87 1.57 10.87 13.92
C ALA A 87 0.78 10.97 12.61
N LYS A 88 1.52 10.94 11.51
CA LYS A 88 0.94 10.72 10.18
C LYS A 88 0.23 9.39 10.15
N ARG A 89 -0.87 9.34 9.40
CA ARG A 89 -1.60 8.10 9.20
C ARG A 89 -0.74 7.08 8.45
N ILE A 90 -0.87 5.83 8.84
CA ILE A 90 -0.46 4.68 8.06
C ILE A 90 -1.53 4.51 6.98
N PRO A 91 -1.19 4.52 5.68
CA PRO A 91 -2.22 4.49 4.66
C PRO A 91 -2.98 3.16 4.65
N TRP A 92 -4.23 3.24 4.19
CA TRP A 92 -5.08 2.08 4.01
C TRP A 92 -4.57 1.19 2.90
N GLU A 93 -4.79 -0.10 3.05
CA GLU A 93 -4.68 -1.02 1.94
C GLU A 93 -6.03 -1.01 1.22
N GLN A 94 -6.00 -1.03 -0.10
CA GLN A 94 -7.19 -0.91 -0.92
C GLN A 94 -7.03 -1.66 -2.23
N CYS A 95 -8.16 -1.80 -2.94
CA CYS A 95 -8.20 -2.48 -4.21
C CYS A 95 -7.88 -1.53 -5.37
N PHE A 96 -6.93 -1.94 -6.20
CA PHE A 96 -6.60 -1.26 -7.46
C PHE A 96 -6.94 -2.17 -8.63
N TRP A 97 -7.43 -1.57 -9.72
CA TRP A 97 -7.70 -2.28 -10.96
C TRP A 97 -6.78 -1.79 -12.09
N MET A 98 -6.48 -2.68 -13.02
CA MET A 98 -5.69 -2.36 -14.21
C MET A 98 -6.59 -1.75 -15.29
N GLU A 99 -6.54 -0.43 -15.45
CA GLU A 99 -7.33 0.26 -16.44
C GLU A 99 -6.99 -0.16 -17.88
N THR A 100 -8.01 -0.58 -18.63
CA THR A 100 -7.86 -0.98 -20.04
C THR A 100 -8.47 0.01 -21.04
N TYR A 101 -9.30 0.97 -20.60
CA TYR A 101 -10.07 1.84 -21.49
C TYR A 101 -9.21 2.79 -22.34
N THR A 102 -8.13 3.31 -21.76
CA THR A 102 -7.20 4.24 -22.43
C THR A 102 -6.10 3.52 -23.22
N GLY A 103 -5.99 2.20 -23.06
CA GLY A 103 -4.86 1.41 -23.58
C GLY A 103 -3.53 1.66 -22.86
N GLN A 104 -3.52 2.41 -21.75
CA GLN A 104 -2.30 2.70 -20.98
C GLN A 104 -1.95 1.61 -19.96
N TYR A 105 -2.92 0.75 -19.59
CA TYR A 105 -2.72 -0.35 -18.63
C TYR A 105 -2.11 0.13 -17.30
N THR A 106 -2.71 1.19 -16.75
CA THR A 106 -2.29 1.80 -15.48
C THR A 106 -3.13 1.29 -14.33
N TRP A 107 -2.51 1.06 -13.17
CA TRP A 107 -3.25 0.78 -11.94
C TRP A 107 -3.94 2.06 -11.48
N VAL A 108 -5.25 1.98 -11.23
CA VAL A 108 -6.05 3.06 -10.66
C VAL A 108 -6.99 2.48 -9.61
N ASP A 109 -7.63 3.34 -8.82
CA ASP A 109 -8.60 2.92 -7.80
C ASP A 109 -9.70 2.06 -8.44
N ALA A 110 -10.08 0.98 -7.74
CA ALA A 110 -11.11 0.08 -8.25
C ALA A 110 -12.43 0.84 -8.49
N PRO A 111 -13.07 0.71 -9.66
CA PRO A 111 -14.26 1.48 -10.01
C PRO A 111 -15.50 1.14 -9.16
N GLN A 112 -15.46 0.03 -8.43
CA GLN A 112 -16.46 -0.38 -7.45
C GLN A 112 -16.47 0.55 -6.22
N GLY A 113 -15.41 1.32 -6.01
CA GLY A 113 -15.20 2.12 -4.81
C GLY A 113 -14.53 1.31 -3.72
N ASP A 114 -14.84 1.65 -2.47
CA ASP A 114 -14.21 1.06 -1.29
C ASP A 114 -14.77 -0.37 -1.06
N ILE A 115 -14.01 -1.36 -1.51
CA ILE A 115 -14.29 -2.79 -1.34
C ILE A 115 -13.21 -3.43 -0.46
N ASP A 116 -13.58 -4.47 0.28
CA ASP A 116 -12.64 -5.17 1.16
C ASP A 116 -11.65 -6.07 0.39
N LYS A 117 -10.68 -6.62 1.12
CA LYS A 117 -9.64 -7.49 0.54
C LYS A 117 -10.23 -8.73 -0.13
N GLU A 118 -11.28 -9.30 0.43
CA GLU A 118 -11.91 -10.52 -0.06
C GLU A 118 -12.67 -10.25 -1.36
N GLU A 119 -13.43 -9.15 -1.44
CA GLU A 119 -14.10 -8.73 -2.66
C GLU A 119 -13.09 -8.38 -3.76
N CYS A 120 -11.99 -7.71 -3.42
CA CYS A 120 -10.89 -7.45 -4.36
C CYS A 120 -10.26 -8.75 -4.89
N TYR A 121 -10.07 -9.74 -4.02
CA TYR A 121 -9.56 -11.07 -4.37
C TYR A 121 -10.51 -11.81 -5.32
N ILE A 122 -11.82 -11.74 -5.07
CA ILE A 122 -12.85 -12.34 -5.92
C ILE A 122 -12.80 -11.74 -7.35
N LEU A 123 -12.54 -10.45 -7.48
CA LEU A 123 -12.52 -9.74 -8.76
C LEU A 123 -11.26 -10.01 -9.60
N ASP A 124 -10.11 -10.27 -8.99
CA ASP A 124 -8.84 -10.43 -9.71
C ASP A 124 -8.84 -11.66 -10.63
N SER A 125 -8.63 -11.45 -11.92
CA SER A 125 -8.51 -12.51 -12.92
C SER A 125 -7.06 -12.87 -13.29
N CYS A 126 -6.07 -12.14 -12.77
CA CYS A 126 -4.72 -12.14 -13.36
C CYS A 126 -3.65 -12.79 -12.48
N ASP A 127 -3.73 -12.65 -11.17
CA ASP A 127 -2.64 -13.10 -10.28
C ASP A 127 -3.21 -13.82 -9.03
N GLY A 128 -3.95 -14.90 -9.29
CA GLY A 128 -4.38 -15.85 -8.27
C GLY A 128 -5.72 -15.54 -7.59
N GLY A 129 -6.43 -14.49 -8.01
CA GLY A 129 -7.83 -14.25 -7.62
C GLY A 129 -8.83 -15.23 -8.22
N LEU A 130 -10.13 -15.04 -7.89
CA LEU A 130 -11.20 -15.95 -8.35
C LEU A 130 -11.75 -15.62 -9.75
N GLY A 131 -11.39 -14.47 -10.33
CA GLY A 131 -11.73 -14.12 -11.71
C GLY A 131 -13.20 -13.75 -11.96
N ALA A 132 -13.93 -13.27 -10.95
CA ALA A 132 -15.35 -12.93 -11.09
C ALA A 132 -15.62 -11.70 -11.98
N SER A 133 -14.61 -10.87 -12.26
CA SER A 133 -14.74 -9.65 -13.07
C SER A 133 -14.83 -9.88 -14.58
N GLY A 134 -14.69 -11.12 -15.05
CA GLY A 134 -14.75 -11.43 -16.49
C GLY A 134 -13.49 -11.02 -17.26
N GLY A 135 -12.33 -10.96 -16.59
CA GLY A 135 -11.02 -10.70 -17.21
C GLY A 135 -10.29 -9.44 -16.71
N GLY A 136 -10.85 -8.70 -15.74
CA GLY A 136 -10.16 -7.58 -15.12
C GLY A 136 -9.06 -8.05 -14.16
N CYS A 137 -7.92 -7.34 -14.17
CA CYS A 137 -6.84 -7.56 -13.21
C CYS A 137 -7.03 -6.63 -12.01
N TYR A 138 -7.02 -7.20 -10.81
CA TYR A 138 -7.13 -6.45 -9.55
C TYR A 138 -5.96 -6.80 -8.64
N LYS A 139 -5.56 -5.87 -7.79
CA LYS A 139 -4.54 -6.10 -6.76
C LYS A 139 -4.89 -5.39 -5.47
N TRP A 140 -4.51 -6.00 -4.35
CA TRP A 140 -4.51 -5.35 -3.05
C TRP A 140 -3.15 -4.68 -2.82
N ALA A 141 -3.14 -3.38 -2.51
CA ALA A 141 -1.91 -2.64 -2.23
C ALA A 141 -2.16 -1.41 -1.36
N ILE A 142 -1.09 -0.74 -0.94
CA ILE A 142 -1.17 0.56 -0.25
C ILE A 142 -1.34 1.70 -1.27
N THR A 143 -0.72 1.57 -2.45
CA THR A 143 -0.78 2.57 -3.52
C THR A 143 -0.91 1.90 -4.88
N ALA A 144 -1.44 2.64 -5.86
CA ALA A 144 -1.60 2.17 -7.23
C ALA A 144 -0.29 1.73 -7.87
N ASP A 145 0.81 2.44 -7.62
CA ASP A 145 2.15 2.08 -8.11
C ASP A 145 2.89 1.08 -7.20
N GLY A 146 2.33 0.79 -6.03
CA GLY A 146 2.93 -0.07 -5.03
C GLY A 146 2.93 -1.55 -5.42
N PRO A 147 3.80 -2.36 -4.79
CA PRO A 147 3.77 -3.80 -4.94
C PRO A 147 2.44 -4.35 -4.40
N ARG A 148 1.99 -5.45 -5.00
CA ARG A 148 0.86 -6.23 -4.51
C ARG A 148 1.18 -6.80 -3.12
N ILE A 149 0.23 -6.68 -2.21
CA ILE A 149 0.19 -7.42 -0.96
C ILE A 149 -0.41 -8.81 -1.25
N PRO A 150 0.22 -9.91 -0.81
CA PRO A 150 -0.31 -11.26 -1.01
C PRO A 150 -1.74 -11.44 -0.46
N TRP A 151 -2.51 -12.30 -1.13
CA TRP A 151 -3.87 -12.63 -0.72
C TRP A 151 -3.92 -13.35 0.63
N SER A 152 -2.92 -14.19 0.90
CA SER A 152 -2.73 -14.97 2.15
C SER A 152 -2.27 -14.14 3.34
#